data_AF-A0A955S444-F1
#
_entry.id   AF-A0A955S444-F1
#
_cell.length_a   1.000
_cell.length_b   1.000
_cell.length_c   1.000
_cell.angle_alpha   90.00
_cell.angle_beta   90.00
_cell.angle_gamma   90.00
#
_symmetry.space_group_name_H-M   'P 1'
#
loop_
_entity.id
_entity.type
_entity.pdbx_description
1 polymer ?
#
loop_
_entity_poly.entity_id
_entity_poly.type
_entity_poly.pdbx_seq_one_letter_code
_entity_poly.pdbx_strand_id
1 'polypeptide(L)'
;MSQLHKKFSTEQVVELLQRYIDKKIERKYIQDILGVKKAMFFRVLQKYRKNPKKFSIDYLRTSPQRISQGIEKNIIKELKIDKGIITDKKSPTDCYNYSYIKDRLADKYKQKVSLPTIIDRAKKNDFYLPKKTKRRLMTAKF
;
A
#
# COMPACT_ATOMS: atom_id res chain seq x y z
N MET A 1 15.95 13.95 -7.78
CA MET A 1 14.73 14.49 -7.12
C MET A 1 14.73 13.98 -5.68
N SER A 2 15.16 14.79 -4.72
CA SER A 2 15.18 14.42 -3.31
C SER A 2 13.76 14.44 -2.74
N GLN A 3 13.31 13.29 -2.24
CA GLN A 3 12.05 13.16 -1.54
C GLN A 3 12.27 13.58 -0.09
N LEU A 4 11.94 14.83 0.24
CA LEU A 4 12.14 15.40 1.58
C LEU A 4 11.54 14.53 2.69
N HIS A 5 10.35 13.98 2.45
CA HIS A 5 9.64 13.10 3.38
C HIS A 5 10.41 11.81 3.73
N LYS A 6 11.43 11.43 2.95
CA LYS A 6 12.25 10.23 3.26
C LYS A 6 13.45 10.54 4.14
N LYS A 7 13.88 11.80 4.19
CA LYS A 7 15.14 12.20 4.83
C LYS A 7 14.93 13.05 6.08
N PHE A 8 13.84 13.79 6.15
CA PHE A 8 13.57 14.72 7.23
C PHE A 8 12.16 14.52 7.79
N SER A 9 12.04 14.62 9.11
CA SER A 9 10.74 14.75 9.78
C SER A 9 10.12 16.10 9.47
N THR A 10 8.79 16.18 9.50
CA THR A 10 8.05 17.44 9.41
C THR A 10 8.57 18.47 10.42
N GLU A 11 8.87 18.06 11.65
CA GLU A 11 9.36 18.95 12.72
C GLU A 11 10.72 19.59 12.39
N GLN A 12 11.67 18.79 11.91
CA GLN A 12 13.01 19.26 11.54
C GLN A 12 12.95 20.31 10.43
N VAL A 13 12.05 20.12 9.46
CA VAL A 13 11.89 21.12 8.39
C VAL A 13 11.17 22.36 8.89
N VAL A 14 10.18 22.24 9.79
CA VAL A 14 9.55 23.41 10.42
C VAL A 14 10.58 24.25 11.17
N GLU A 15 11.45 23.62 11.95
CA GLU A 15 12.51 24.31 12.69
C GLU A 15 13.45 25.08 11.75
N LEU A 16 13.90 24.45 10.66
CA LEU A 16 14.75 25.11 9.65
C LEU A 16 14.03 26.28 8.97
N LEU A 17 12.73 26.14 8.67
CA LEU A 17 11.93 27.22 8.09
C LEU A 17 11.71 28.38 9.08
N GLN A 18 11.54 28.09 10.38
CA GLN A 18 11.44 29.11 11.41
C GLN A 18 12.74 29.90 11.55
N ARG A 19 13.89 29.23 11.61
CA ARG A 19 15.21 29.89 11.64
C ARG A 19 15.45 30.78 10.41
N TYR A 20 14.91 30.41 9.24
CA TYR A 20 14.92 31.26 8.06
C TYR A 20 14.04 32.50 8.20
N ILE A 21 12.82 32.36 8.75
CA ILE A 21 11.88 33.46 8.98
C ILE A 21 12.46 34.45 10.00
N ASP A 22 13.10 33.94 11.05
CA ASP A 22 13.80 34.72 12.08
C ASP A 22 15.09 35.37 11.56
N LYS A 23 15.46 35.16 10.28
CA LYS A 23 16.70 35.64 9.64
C LYS A 23 17.99 35.19 10.34
N LYS A 24 17.94 34.09 11.12
CA LYS A 24 19.10 33.53 11.82
C LYS A 24 20.04 32.76 10.89
N ILE A 25 19.50 32.21 9.79
CA ILE A 25 20.23 31.37 8.85
C ILE A 25 19.91 31.77 7.41
N GLU A 26 20.93 31.80 6.56
CA GLU A 26 20.74 32.06 5.14
C GLU A 26 20.00 30.95 4.40
N ARG A 27 19.25 31.36 3.38
CA ARG A 27 18.52 30.47 2.47
C ARG A 27 19.42 29.42 1.80
N LYS A 28 20.64 29.78 1.41
CA LYS A 28 21.57 28.88 0.70
C LYS A 28 21.93 27.68 1.58
N TYR A 29 22.34 27.96 2.81
CA TYR A 29 22.69 26.95 3.80
C TYR A 29 21.54 25.95 4.05
N ILE A 30 20.30 26.43 4.20
CA ILE A 30 19.14 25.56 4.42
C ILE A 30 18.82 24.72 3.18
N GLN A 31 19.00 25.26 1.97
CA GLN A 31 18.81 24.48 0.74
C GLN A 31 19.82 23.35 0.62
N ASP A 32 21.06 23.58 1.05
CA ASP A 32 22.13 22.59 1.02
C ASP A 32 21.86 21.48 2.04
N ILE A 33 21.46 21.84 3.27
CA ILE A 33 21.03 20.88 4.30
C ILE A 33 19.86 20.02 3.79
N LEU A 34 18.81 20.66 3.28
CA LEU A 34 17.61 19.96 2.81
C LEU A 34 17.86 19.23 1.48
N GLY A 35 18.93 19.57 0.75
CA GLY A 35 19.26 19.05 -0.57
C GLY A 35 18.19 19.35 -1.61
N VAL A 36 17.63 20.57 -1.62
CA VAL A 36 16.46 20.94 -2.43
C VAL A 36 16.71 22.14 -3.33
N LYS A 37 16.07 22.14 -4.51
CA LYS A 37 16.14 23.28 -5.44
C LYS A 37 15.39 24.49 -4.87
N LYS A 38 15.83 25.70 -5.27
CA LYS A 38 15.20 27.00 -4.93
C LYS A 38 13.68 27.00 -5.02
N ALA A 39 13.12 26.54 -6.15
CA ALA A 39 11.66 26.52 -6.36
C ALA A 39 10.92 25.64 -5.35
N MET A 40 11.53 24.51 -4.97
CA MET A 40 10.96 23.59 -3.98
C MET A 40 10.96 24.26 -2.60
N PHE A 41 12.10 24.86 -2.20
CA PHE A 41 12.22 25.55 -0.92
C PHE A 41 11.11 26.59 -0.73
N PHE A 42 10.88 27.45 -1.74
CA PHE A 42 9.81 28.45 -1.66
C PHE A 42 8.41 27.85 -1.67
N ARG A 43 8.17 26.75 -2.39
CA ARG A 43 6.89 26.03 -2.33
C ARG A 43 6.61 25.49 -0.93
N VAL A 44 7.62 24.92 -0.28
CA VAL A 44 7.51 24.41 1.10
C VAL A 44 7.30 25.55 2.10
N LEU A 45 8.08 26.64 1.98
CA LEU A 45 7.91 27.84 2.79
C LEU A 45 6.51 28.45 2.63
N GLN A 46 5.98 28.52 1.40
CA GLN A 46 4.65 29.03 1.15
C GLN A 46 3.56 28.16 1.79
N LYS A 47 3.70 26.83 1.74
CA LYS A 47 2.79 25.90 2.43
C LYS A 47 2.83 26.11 3.94
N TYR A 48 4.02 26.24 4.52
CA TYR A 48 4.19 26.50 5.94
C TYR A 48 3.56 27.84 6.36
N ARG A 49 3.77 28.91 5.59
CA ARG A 49 3.17 30.24 5.85
C ARG A 49 1.65 30.24 5.76
N LYS A 50 1.06 29.45 4.85
CA LYS A 50 -0.40 29.38 4.70
C LYS A 50 -1.08 28.74 5.91
N ASN A 51 -0.52 27.66 6.44
CA ASN A 51 -1.09 26.92 7.56
C ASN A 51 0.01 26.23 8.39
N PRO A 52 0.64 26.93 9.34
CA PRO A 52 1.75 26.36 10.12
C PRO A 52 1.29 25.19 11.01
N LYS A 53 0.09 25.27 11.61
CA LYS A 53 -0.46 24.23 12.50
C LYS A 53 -0.77 22.89 11.82
N LYS A 54 -1.05 22.91 10.50
CA LYS A 54 -1.40 21.71 9.71
C LYS A 54 -0.30 21.34 8.71
N PHE A 55 0.87 21.97 8.81
CA PHE A 55 1.95 21.69 7.87
C PHE A 55 2.48 20.27 8.10
N SER A 56 2.53 19.49 7.02
CA SER A 56 3.18 18.19 6.99
C SER A 56 3.89 18.00 5.65
N ILE A 57 5.05 17.34 5.71
CA ILE A 57 5.84 16.97 4.54
C ILE A 57 5.53 15.53 4.11
N ASP A 58 4.83 14.80 4.97
CA ASP A 58 4.51 13.39 4.76
C ASP A 58 3.72 13.23 3.47
N TYR A 59 4.25 12.40 2.60
CA TYR A 59 3.64 12.13 1.31
C TYR A 59 2.62 11.00 1.48
N LEU A 60 1.36 11.35 1.68
CA LEU A 60 0.24 10.41 1.65
C LEU A 60 -0.29 10.28 0.23
N ARG A 61 -0.11 9.10 -0.37
CA ARG A 61 -0.69 8.78 -1.68
C ARG A 61 -2.13 8.28 -1.50
N THR A 62 -3.10 9.15 -1.68
CA THR A 62 -4.52 8.77 -1.81
C THR A 62 -4.82 8.40 -3.26
N SER A 63 -4.44 7.20 -3.68
CA SER A 63 -4.98 6.65 -4.94
C SER A 63 -6.37 6.08 -4.68
N PRO A 64 -7.40 6.41 -5.46
CA PRO A 64 -8.71 5.78 -5.33
C PRO A 64 -8.56 4.27 -5.49
N GLN A 65 -9.38 3.52 -4.77
CA GLN A 65 -9.44 2.07 -4.95
C GLN A 65 -9.82 1.79 -6.40
N ARG A 66 -9.03 0.94 -7.08
CA ARG A 66 -9.28 0.55 -8.49
C ARG A 66 -10.59 -0.22 -8.69
N ILE A 67 -11.26 -0.59 -7.61
CA ILE A 67 -12.42 -1.48 -7.57
C ILE A 67 -13.41 -0.89 -6.58
N SER A 68 -14.70 -0.99 -6.90
CA SER A 68 -15.75 -0.54 -5.99
C SER A 68 -15.81 -1.42 -4.74
N GLN A 69 -16.18 -0.81 -3.62
CA GLN A 69 -16.33 -1.52 -2.35
C GLN A 69 -17.38 -2.64 -2.43
N GLY A 70 -18.38 -2.52 -3.32
CA GLY A 70 -19.38 -3.57 -3.56
C GLY A 70 -18.79 -4.84 -4.18
N ILE A 71 -17.89 -4.70 -5.16
CA ILE A 71 -17.17 -5.83 -5.75
C ILE A 71 -16.28 -6.50 -4.70
N GLU A 72 -15.58 -5.71 -3.87
CA GLU A 72 -14.72 -6.24 -2.82
C GLU A 72 -15.49 -7.08 -1.79
N LYS A 73 -16.68 -6.61 -1.37
CA LYS A 73 -17.56 -7.37 -0.48
C LYS A 73 -17.99 -8.71 -1.10
N ASN A 74 -18.33 -8.72 -2.40
CA ASN A 74 -18.75 -9.94 -3.08
C ASN A 74 -17.60 -10.94 -3.24
N ILE A 75 -16.39 -10.47 -3.59
CA ILE A 75 -15.19 -11.32 -3.65
C ILE A 75 -14.94 -11.99 -2.29
N ILE A 76 -14.98 -11.22 -1.20
CA ILE A 76 -14.74 -11.76 0.15
C ILE A 76 -15.84 -12.75 0.55
N LYS A 77 -17.10 -12.47 0.20
CA LYS A 77 -18.23 -13.37 0.48
C LYS A 77 -18.03 -14.73 -0.20
N GLU A 78 -17.68 -14.74 -1.48
CA GLU A 78 -17.47 -15.97 -2.24
C GLU A 78 -16.23 -16.75 -1.75
N LEU A 79 -15.13 -16.05 -1.41
CA LEU A 79 -13.94 -16.67 -0.81
C LEU A 79 -14.23 -17.35 0.55
N LYS A 80 -15.14 -16.77 1.36
CA LYS A 80 -15.56 -17.38 2.63
C LYS A 80 -16.35 -18.68 2.43
N ILE A 81 -17.22 -18.71 1.41
CA ILE A 81 -17.98 -19.91 1.08
C ILE A 81 -17.02 -21.02 0.64
N ASP A 82 -16.08 -20.70 -0.25
CA ASP A 82 -15.06 -21.63 -0.73
C ASP A 82 -14.18 -22.16 0.43
N LYS A 83 -13.82 -21.28 1.38
CA LYS A 83 -13.11 -21.68 2.61
C LYS A 83 -13.90 -22.68 3.44
N GLY A 84 -15.21 -22.47 3.59
CA GLY A 84 -16.09 -23.40 4.31
C GLY A 84 -16.04 -24.80 3.70
N ILE A 85 -16.15 -24.88 2.38
CA ILE A 85 -16.10 -26.13 1.62
C ILE A 85 -14.75 -26.84 1.84
N ILE A 86 -13.63 -26.12 1.86
CA ILE A 86 -12.30 -26.71 2.08
C ILE A 86 -12.11 -27.16 3.53
N THR A 87 -12.65 -26.41 4.50
CA THR A 87 -12.56 -26.80 5.91
C THR A 87 -13.43 -28.01 6.26
N ASP A 88 -14.47 -28.27 5.47
CA ASP A 88 -15.34 -29.41 5.67
C ASP A 88 -14.62 -30.71 5.32
N LYS A 89 -14.39 -31.57 6.33
CA LYS A 89 -13.70 -32.87 6.20
C LYS A 89 -14.35 -33.85 5.20
N LYS A 90 -15.56 -33.56 4.74
CA LYS A 90 -16.30 -34.35 3.74
C LYS A 90 -16.08 -33.87 2.30
N SER A 91 -15.43 -32.72 2.11
CA SER A 91 -15.19 -32.19 0.78
C SER A 91 -14.02 -32.89 0.10
N PRO A 92 -14.15 -33.25 -1.18
CA PRO A 92 -13.06 -33.87 -1.94
C PRO A 92 -11.97 -32.86 -2.36
N THR A 93 -12.15 -31.56 -2.06
CA THR A 93 -11.26 -30.49 -2.53
C THR A 93 -10.53 -29.81 -1.38
N ASP A 94 -9.19 -29.91 -1.39
CA ASP A 94 -8.30 -29.26 -0.41
C ASP A 94 -7.78 -27.89 -0.86
N CYS A 95 -8.14 -27.43 -2.07
CA CYS A 95 -7.59 -26.24 -2.72
C CYS A 95 -8.68 -25.22 -3.06
N TYR A 96 -8.35 -23.93 -2.95
CA TYR A 96 -9.21 -22.83 -3.40
C TYR A 96 -9.38 -22.80 -4.92
N ASN A 97 -10.63 -22.63 -5.37
CA ASN A 97 -10.96 -22.54 -6.80
C ASN A 97 -11.29 -21.09 -7.20
N TYR A 98 -10.26 -20.29 -7.45
CA TYR A 98 -10.43 -18.88 -7.83
C TYR A 98 -11.07 -18.67 -9.21
N SER A 99 -10.93 -19.63 -10.13
CA SER A 99 -11.59 -19.58 -11.43
C SER A 99 -13.10 -19.71 -11.27
N TYR A 100 -13.55 -20.64 -10.42
CA TYR A 100 -14.97 -20.78 -10.11
C TYR A 100 -15.56 -19.51 -9.47
N ILE A 101 -14.84 -18.90 -8.53
CA ILE A 101 -15.25 -17.63 -7.92
C ILE A 101 -15.37 -16.52 -8.98
N LYS A 102 -14.44 -16.46 -9.92
CA LYS A 102 -14.46 -15.47 -11.00
C LYS A 102 -15.72 -15.64 -11.87
N ASP A 103 -16.05 -16.86 -12.25
CA ASP A 103 -17.22 -17.14 -13.09
C ASP A 103 -18.51 -16.84 -12.31
N ARG A 104 -18.57 -17.25 -11.04
CA ARG A 104 -19.70 -16.93 -10.15
C ARG A 104 -19.93 -15.43 -9.96
N LEU A 105 -18.86 -14.64 -9.87
CA LEU A 105 -18.93 -13.18 -9.82
C LEU A 105 -19.48 -12.57 -11.12
N ALA A 106 -19.11 -13.15 -12.26
CA ALA A 106 -19.61 -12.74 -13.56
C ALA A 106 -21.10 -13.09 -13.73
N ASP A 107 -21.52 -14.30 -13.35
CA ASP A 107 -22.87 -14.79 -13.61
C ASP A 107 -23.89 -14.23 -12.62
N LYS A 108 -23.59 -14.32 -11.32
CA LYS A 108 -24.54 -13.96 -10.25
C LYS A 108 -24.59 -12.47 -9.97
N TYR A 109 -23.43 -11.81 -9.99
CA TYR A 109 -23.29 -10.41 -9.62
C TYR A 109 -23.10 -9.49 -10.82
N LYS A 110 -22.94 -10.04 -12.04
CA LYS A 110 -22.65 -9.27 -13.26
C LYS A 110 -21.37 -8.42 -13.11
N GLN A 111 -20.44 -8.89 -12.29
CA GLN A 111 -19.20 -8.19 -11.95
C GLN A 111 -18.01 -8.90 -12.59
N LYS A 112 -17.47 -8.32 -13.66
CA LYS A 112 -16.27 -8.83 -14.32
C LYS A 112 -15.03 -8.41 -13.55
N VAL A 113 -14.35 -9.38 -12.94
CA VAL A 113 -13.11 -9.17 -12.20
C VAL A 113 -12.01 -10.06 -12.78
N SER A 114 -10.77 -9.56 -12.82
CA SER A 114 -9.64 -10.35 -13.27
C SER A 114 -9.25 -11.39 -12.21
N LEU A 115 -8.74 -12.56 -12.63
CA LEU A 115 -8.28 -13.59 -11.71
C LEU A 115 -7.16 -13.10 -10.77
N PRO A 116 -6.14 -12.33 -11.24
CA PRO A 116 -5.12 -11.77 -10.35
C PRO A 116 -5.69 -10.90 -9.24
N THR A 117 -6.77 -10.17 -9.51
CA THR A 117 -7.45 -9.36 -8.50
C THR A 117 -8.06 -10.21 -7.40
N ILE A 118 -8.72 -11.31 -7.74
CA ILE A 118 -9.31 -12.23 -6.77
C ILE A 118 -8.20 -12.86 -5.92
N ILE A 119 -7.10 -13.28 -6.54
CA ILE A 119 -5.94 -13.85 -5.85
C ILE A 119 -5.29 -12.82 -4.91
N ASP A 120 -5.12 -11.57 -5.34
CA ASP A 120 -4.57 -10.49 -4.49
C ASP A 120 -5.44 -10.28 -3.25
N ARG A 121 -6.76 -10.28 -3.40
CA ARG A 121 -7.69 -10.16 -2.26
C ARG A 121 -7.69 -11.41 -1.37
N ALA A 122 -7.57 -12.60 -1.96
CA ALA A 122 -7.45 -13.84 -1.20
C ALA A 122 -6.19 -13.85 -0.32
N LYS A 123 -5.05 -13.41 -0.85
CA LYS A 123 -3.79 -13.28 -0.10
C LYS A 123 -3.87 -12.28 1.05
N LYS A 124 -4.57 -11.16 0.86
CA LYS A 124 -4.74 -10.12 1.88
C LYS A 124 -5.69 -10.51 3.02
N ASN A 125 -6.52 -11.53 2.83
CA ASN A 125 -7.57 -11.93 3.76
C ASN A 125 -7.47 -13.41 4.18
N ASP A 126 -6.27 -14.02 4.08
CA ASP A 126 -6.01 -15.40 4.52
C ASP A 126 -6.90 -16.49 3.88
N PHE A 127 -7.25 -16.29 2.60
CA PHE A 127 -7.92 -17.28 1.74
C PHE A 127 -6.95 -17.85 0.70
N TYR A 128 -5.68 -17.97 1.04
CA TYR A 128 -4.61 -18.43 0.13
C TYR A 128 -3.74 -19.46 0.82
N LEU A 129 -3.58 -20.62 0.17
CA LEU A 129 -2.65 -21.65 0.63
C LEU A 129 -1.28 -21.43 0.01
N PRO A 130 -0.23 -21.11 0.80
CA PRO A 130 1.11 -21.01 0.27
C PRO A 130 1.56 -22.38 -0.24
N LYS A 131 2.17 -22.40 -1.43
CA LYS A 131 2.76 -23.61 -2.00
C LYS A 131 3.83 -24.13 -1.06
N LYS A 132 3.69 -25.39 -0.59
CA LYS A 132 4.73 -26.05 0.21
C LYS A 132 6.02 -26.13 -0.62
N THR A 133 7.08 -25.49 -0.16
CA THR A 133 8.42 -25.60 -0.75
C THR A 133 8.94 -27.01 -0.52
N LYS A 134 9.38 -27.70 -1.58
CA LYS A 134 10.03 -29.01 -1.43
C LYS A 134 11.29 -28.82 -0.58
N ARG A 135 11.38 -29.48 0.59
CA ARG A 135 12.62 -29.55 1.37
C ARG A 135 13.65 -30.28 0.52
N ARG A 136 14.81 -29.67 0.28
CA ARG A 136 15.97 -30.33 -0.33
C ARG A 136 16.44 -31.37 0.69
N LEU A 137 16.19 -32.65 0.45
CA LEU A 137 16.83 -33.71 1.22
C LEU A 137 18.33 -33.60 0.91
N MET A 138 19.13 -33.10 1.85
CA MET A 138 20.58 -33.16 1.72
C MET A 138 20.97 -34.63 1.80
N THR A 139 21.33 -35.23 0.67
CA THR A 139 21.94 -36.55 0.64
C THR A 139 23.29 -36.42 1.33
N ALA A 140 23.46 -37.07 2.48
CA ALA A 140 24.77 -37.18 3.12
C ALA A 140 25.71 -37.87 2.13
N LYS A 141 26.77 -37.16 1.71
CA LYS A 141 27.88 -37.78 0.99
C LYS A 141 28.64 -38.60 2.02
N PHE A 142 28.63 -39.92 1.84
CA PHE A 142 29.51 -40.86 2.51
C PHE A 142 30.92 -40.77 1.93
#